data_AF-A0A669ES18-F1
#
_entry.id   AF-A0A669ES18-F1
#
_cell.length_a   1.000
_cell.length_b   1.000
_cell.length_c   1.000
_cell.angle_alpha   90.00
_cell.angle_beta   90.00
_cell.angle_gamma   90.00
#
_symmetry.space_group_name_H-M   'P 1'
#
loop_
_entity.id
_entity.type
_entity.pdbx_description
1 polymer ?
#
loop_
_entity_poly.entity_id
_entity_poly.type
_entity_poly.pdbx_seq_one_letter_code
_entity_poly.pdbx_strand_id
1 'polypeptide(L)'
;PLFLSLLSSSFSLSVYLHSILKNHTAHACEGEILIIKCPSRTSVAILSAFYGRRVPSQHLCPPASTNTTCLSPAALRKVSRRCHSRANCSLIADTQTFGDPCFPGTRKHLRVSFTCGK
;
A
#
# COMPACT_ATOMS: atom_id res chain seq x y z
N PRO A 1 6.95 34.94 -14.98
CA PRO A 1 6.01 35.01 -16.14
C PRO A 1 6.58 34.23 -17.35
N LEU A 2 5.83 33.24 -17.89
CA LEU A 2 6.23 32.23 -18.89
C LEU A 2 7.40 31.30 -18.52
N PHE A 3 8.57 31.84 -18.15
CA PHE A 3 9.74 31.04 -17.75
C PHE A 3 9.48 30.23 -16.47
N LEU A 4 8.89 30.86 -15.45
CA LEU A 4 8.45 30.20 -14.20
C LEU A 4 7.37 29.14 -14.42
N SER A 5 6.46 29.32 -15.40
CA SER A 5 5.43 28.33 -15.74
C SER A 5 5.97 27.16 -16.57
N LEU A 6 6.99 27.39 -17.39
CA LEU A 6 7.70 26.33 -18.12
C LEU A 6 8.56 25.49 -17.16
N LEU A 7 9.19 26.13 -16.16
CA LEU A 7 9.92 25.44 -15.09
C LEU A 7 8.99 24.65 -14.17
N SER A 8 7.81 25.17 -13.82
CA SER A 8 6.84 24.44 -13.00
C SER A 8 6.20 23.25 -13.74
N SER A 9 5.96 23.39 -15.05
CA SER A 9 5.45 22.29 -15.88
C SER A 9 6.50 21.21 -16.14
N SER A 10 7.76 21.56 -16.36
CA SER A 10 8.86 20.58 -16.48
C SER A 10 9.11 19.84 -15.16
N PHE A 11 9.07 20.53 -14.02
CA PHE A 11 9.12 19.91 -12.70
C PHE A 11 7.92 18.97 -12.48
N SER A 12 6.71 19.39 -12.86
CA SER A 12 5.50 18.56 -12.74
C SER A 12 5.55 17.30 -13.62
N LEU A 13 6.07 17.41 -14.85
CA LEU A 13 6.29 16.27 -15.75
C LEU A 13 7.34 15.31 -15.19
N SER A 14 8.44 15.82 -14.64
CA SER A 14 9.47 14.99 -13.99
C SER A 14 8.89 14.22 -12.80
N VAL A 15 8.16 14.90 -11.91
CA VAL A 15 7.49 14.26 -10.74
C VAL A 15 6.47 13.22 -11.19
N TYR A 16 5.68 13.53 -12.24
CA TYR A 16 4.73 12.59 -12.83
C TYR A 16 5.43 11.34 -13.37
N LEU A 17 6.50 11.51 -14.16
CA LEU A 17 7.29 10.40 -14.71
C LEU A 17 7.93 9.55 -13.59
N HIS A 18 8.48 10.19 -12.57
CA HIS A 18 9.00 9.48 -11.40
C HIS A 18 7.90 8.67 -10.67
N SER A 19 6.68 9.19 -10.61
CA SER A 19 5.56 8.50 -9.98
C SER A 19 5.10 7.28 -10.77
N ILE A 20 5.10 7.32 -12.11
CA ILE A 20 4.65 6.17 -12.92
C ILE A 20 5.73 5.10 -13.09
N LEU A 21 7.01 5.49 -13.09
CA LEU A 21 8.14 4.56 -13.35
C LEU A 21 8.63 3.82 -12.10
N LYS A 22 8.25 4.28 -10.91
CA LYS A 22 8.73 3.72 -9.63
C LYS A 22 7.73 2.72 -9.05
N ASN A 23 8.28 1.69 -8.39
CA ASN A 23 7.52 0.84 -7.48
C ASN A 23 7.23 1.57 -6.16
N HIS A 24 5.96 1.66 -5.81
CA HIS A 24 5.49 2.23 -4.56
C HIS A 24 5.22 1.14 -3.53
N THR A 25 5.30 1.51 -2.26
CA THR A 25 4.87 0.65 -1.16
C THR A 25 4.05 1.47 -0.18
N ALA A 26 2.88 0.98 0.17
CA ALA A 26 2.01 1.54 1.19
C ALA A 26 1.85 0.56 2.35
N HIS A 27 1.69 1.10 3.56
CA HIS A 27 1.55 0.34 4.79
C HIS A 27 0.42 0.91 5.65
N ALA A 28 -0.24 0.03 6.41
CA ALA A 28 -1.22 0.40 7.43
C ALA A 28 -1.18 -0.62 8.57
N CYS A 29 -1.26 -0.16 9.81
CA CYS A 29 -1.41 -1.05 10.95
C CYS A 29 -2.82 -1.63 11.03
N GLU A 30 -2.98 -2.72 11.79
CA GLU A 30 -4.29 -3.30 12.03
C GLU A 30 -5.29 -2.27 12.57
N GLY A 31 -6.45 -2.18 11.90
CA GLY A 31 -7.51 -1.20 12.18
C GLY A 31 -7.39 0.12 11.40
N GLU A 32 -6.27 0.40 10.75
CA GLU A 32 -6.07 1.64 9.98
C GLU A 32 -6.54 1.50 8.52
N ILE A 33 -6.85 2.64 7.90
CA ILE A 33 -7.20 2.73 6.48
C ILE A 33 -5.91 2.91 5.66
N LEU A 34 -5.67 1.99 4.73
CA LEU A 34 -4.64 2.15 3.71
C LEU A 34 -5.22 2.88 2.49
N ILE A 35 -4.53 3.93 2.04
CA ILE A 35 -4.93 4.75 0.89
C ILE A 35 -3.88 4.62 -0.21
N ILE A 36 -4.31 4.26 -1.41
CA ILE A 36 -3.47 4.24 -2.62
C ILE A 36 -4.05 5.23 -3.62
N LYS A 37 -3.19 6.10 -4.14
CA LYS A 37 -3.54 7.08 -5.18
C LYS A 37 -2.50 7.04 -6.27
N CYS A 38 -2.96 7.00 -7.51
CA CYS A 38 -2.11 7.17 -8.69
C CYS A 38 -2.36 8.53 -9.34
N PRO A 39 -1.35 9.08 -10.06
CA PRO A 39 -1.54 10.28 -10.85
C PRO A 39 -2.70 10.17 -11.86
N SER A 40 -3.26 11.33 -12.24
CA SER A 40 -4.33 11.40 -13.24
C SER A 40 -3.97 10.62 -14.51
N ARG A 41 -4.96 9.93 -15.09
CA ARG A 41 -4.82 9.10 -16.30
C ARG A 41 -3.91 7.87 -16.13
N THR A 42 -3.67 7.44 -14.90
CA THR A 42 -3.05 6.15 -14.57
C THR A 42 -3.92 5.37 -13.58
N SER A 43 -3.65 4.09 -13.45
CA SER A 43 -4.35 3.15 -12.58
C SER A 43 -3.36 2.32 -11.76
N VAL A 44 -3.83 1.83 -10.63
CA VAL A 44 -3.04 1.02 -9.71
C VAL A 44 -2.84 -0.38 -10.29
N ALA A 45 -1.59 -0.79 -10.44
CA ALA A 45 -1.20 -2.17 -10.73
C ALA A 45 -0.58 -2.79 -9.47
N ILE A 46 -1.35 -3.65 -8.81
CA ILE A 46 -0.90 -4.38 -7.61
C ILE A 46 0.16 -5.42 -8.01
N LEU A 47 1.36 -5.31 -7.43
CA LEU A 47 2.46 -6.26 -7.62
C LEU A 47 2.44 -7.34 -6.55
N SER A 48 2.28 -6.95 -5.29
CA SER A 48 2.16 -7.88 -4.17
C SER A 48 1.38 -7.26 -3.01
N ALA A 49 0.78 -8.10 -2.18
CA ALA A 49 0.21 -7.66 -0.93
C ALA A 49 0.42 -8.67 0.18
N PHE A 50 0.54 -8.16 1.39
CA PHE A 50 0.88 -8.88 2.60
C PHE A 50 -0.01 -8.38 3.73
N TYR A 51 -0.67 -9.28 4.46
CA TYR A 51 -1.34 -8.94 5.72
C TYR A 51 -0.90 -9.95 6.79
N GLY A 52 -0.38 -9.46 7.92
CA GLY A 52 0.13 -10.29 9.01
C GLY A 52 1.30 -9.63 9.73
N ARG A 53 2.28 -10.44 10.15
CA ARG A 53 3.56 -9.96 10.72
C ARG A 53 4.72 -10.78 10.15
N ARG A 54 5.72 -10.11 9.54
CA ARG A 54 6.90 -10.79 8.96
C ARG A 54 8.22 -10.44 9.65
N VAL A 55 8.26 -9.36 10.45
CA VAL A 55 9.47 -8.88 11.11
C VAL A 55 9.11 -8.35 12.51
N PRO A 56 9.90 -8.65 13.55
CA PRO A 56 9.95 -7.91 14.81
C PRO A 56 10.37 -6.45 14.59
N SER A 57 9.54 -5.63 13.96
CA SER A 57 9.80 -4.20 13.91
C SER A 57 9.16 -3.57 15.15
N GLN A 58 9.99 -3.03 16.05
CA GLN A 58 9.53 -2.13 17.10
C GLN A 58 9.03 -0.80 16.53
N HIS A 59 9.45 -0.46 15.30
CA HIS A 59 9.14 0.82 14.66
C HIS A 59 7.87 0.77 13.79
N LEU A 60 7.56 -0.38 13.17
CA LEU A 60 6.39 -0.52 12.30
C LEU A 60 5.30 -1.34 13.01
N CYS A 61 4.29 -0.63 13.53
CA CYS A 61 3.18 -1.18 14.30
C CYS A 61 3.70 -2.00 15.51
N PRO A 62 4.13 -1.36 16.61
CA PRO A 62 4.71 -2.08 17.75
C PRO A 62 3.76 -3.20 18.24
N PRO A 63 4.28 -4.42 18.49
CA PRO A 63 3.48 -5.55 18.92
C PRO A 63 3.01 -5.37 20.37
N ALA A 64 1.88 -5.98 20.72
CA ALA A 64 1.44 -6.10 22.12
C ALA A 64 2.06 -7.34 22.80
N SER A 65 2.45 -8.38 22.04
CA SER A 65 3.11 -9.59 22.52
C SER A 65 3.87 -10.31 21.40
N THR A 66 4.80 -11.19 21.80
CA THR A 66 5.70 -12.11 21.07
C THR A 66 5.92 -11.96 19.55
N ASN A 67 7.19 -12.08 19.17
CA ASN A 67 7.72 -12.05 17.81
C ASN A 67 7.33 -13.29 17.00
N THR A 68 6.06 -13.38 16.57
CA THR A 68 5.62 -14.46 15.70
C THR A 68 5.40 -13.98 14.28
N THR A 69 5.88 -14.75 13.31
CA THR A 69 5.63 -14.51 11.90
C THR A 69 4.31 -15.17 11.48
N CYS A 70 3.46 -14.45 10.77
CA CYS A 70 2.18 -14.93 10.27
C CYS A 70 1.78 -14.16 9.01
N LEU A 71 1.01 -14.82 8.15
CA LEU A 71 0.63 -14.31 6.84
C LEU A 71 -0.77 -14.77 6.47
N SER A 72 -1.59 -13.85 5.98
CA SER A 72 -2.86 -14.18 5.36
C SER A 72 -2.68 -14.55 3.88
N PRO A 73 -3.13 -15.73 3.43
CA PRO A 73 -3.12 -16.09 2.02
C PRO A 73 -4.13 -15.28 1.19
N ALA A 74 -5.12 -14.63 1.84
CA ALA A 74 -6.15 -13.87 1.16
C ALA A 74 -5.71 -12.46 0.75
N ALA A 75 -4.58 -11.97 1.29
CA ALA A 75 -4.12 -10.58 1.18
C ALA A 75 -4.07 -10.09 -0.27
N LEU A 76 -3.28 -10.77 -1.12
CA LEU A 76 -3.12 -10.40 -2.54
C LEU A 76 -4.45 -10.38 -3.27
N ARG A 77 -5.23 -11.47 -3.16
CA ARG A 77 -6.52 -11.60 -3.86
C ARG A 77 -7.52 -10.51 -3.46
N LYS A 78 -7.58 -10.15 -2.17
CA LYS A 78 -8.50 -9.13 -1.65
C LYS A 78 -8.08 -7.72 -2.08
N VAL A 79 -6.79 -7.39 -1.96
CA VAL A 79 -6.23 -6.10 -2.39
C VAL A 79 -6.36 -5.92 -3.90
N SER A 80 -6.00 -6.92 -4.70
CA SER A 80 -6.12 -6.85 -6.16
C SER A 80 -7.57 -6.62 -6.59
N ARG A 81 -8.55 -7.36 -6.03
CA ARG A 81 -9.96 -7.13 -6.35
C ARG A 81 -10.45 -5.73 -5.98
N ARG A 82 -9.91 -5.14 -4.91
CA ARG A 82 -10.35 -3.85 -4.42
C ARG A 82 -9.68 -2.67 -5.14
N CYS A 83 -8.41 -2.80 -5.51
CA CYS A 83 -7.58 -1.68 -5.95
C CYS A 83 -7.06 -1.77 -7.39
N HIS A 84 -6.87 -2.98 -7.93
CA HIS A 84 -6.29 -3.13 -9.27
C HIS A 84 -7.15 -2.42 -10.32
N SER A 85 -6.51 -1.75 -11.29
CA SER A 85 -7.14 -0.96 -12.35
C SER A 85 -8.00 0.21 -11.87
N ARG A 86 -7.87 0.65 -10.61
CA ARG A 86 -8.51 1.88 -10.10
C ARG A 86 -7.51 3.02 -10.02
N ALA A 87 -7.95 4.25 -10.24
CA ALA A 87 -7.11 5.43 -10.04
C ALA A 87 -6.80 5.68 -8.55
N ASN A 88 -7.81 5.45 -7.69
CA ASN A 88 -7.74 5.62 -6.25
C ASN A 88 -8.37 4.42 -5.55
N CYS A 89 -7.78 3.99 -4.45
CA CYS A 89 -8.27 2.89 -3.64
C CYS A 89 -8.12 3.18 -2.14
N SER A 90 -9.10 2.75 -1.36
CA SER A 90 -9.02 2.71 0.10
C SER A 90 -9.57 1.38 0.63
N LEU A 91 -8.91 0.86 1.66
CA LEU A 91 -9.30 -0.36 2.35
C LEU A 91 -8.79 -0.37 3.79
N ILE A 92 -9.55 -1.01 4.68
CA ILE A 92 -9.19 -1.14 6.10
C ILE A 92 -8.31 -2.38 6.26
N ALA A 93 -7.26 -2.27 7.07
CA ALA A 93 -6.36 -3.37 7.41
C ALA A 93 -6.92 -4.19 8.59
N ASP A 94 -7.98 -4.97 8.36
CA ASP A 94 -8.67 -5.72 9.42
C ASP A 94 -8.76 -7.25 9.17
N THR A 95 -9.02 -7.97 10.25
CA THR A 95 -9.21 -9.44 10.24
C THR A 95 -10.49 -9.86 9.53
N GLN A 96 -11.50 -8.99 9.43
CA GLN A 96 -12.75 -9.29 8.72
C GLN A 96 -12.51 -9.39 7.21
N THR A 97 -11.64 -8.55 6.68
CA THR A 97 -11.30 -8.48 5.25
C THR A 97 -10.30 -9.56 4.86
N PHE A 98 -9.28 -9.77 5.71
CA PHE A 98 -8.12 -10.60 5.40
C PHE A 98 -8.04 -11.92 6.16
N GLY A 99 -8.90 -12.16 7.15
CA GLY A 99 -8.77 -13.28 8.08
C GLY A 99 -7.73 -13.03 9.18
N ASP A 100 -7.71 -13.90 10.19
CA ASP A 100 -6.74 -13.85 11.28
C ASP A 100 -5.88 -15.13 11.34
N PRO A 101 -4.74 -15.15 10.63
CA PRO A 101 -3.82 -16.30 10.62
C PRO A 101 -2.81 -16.26 11.77
N CYS A 102 -2.90 -15.29 12.68
CA CYS A 102 -1.88 -15.01 13.69
C CYS A 102 -2.35 -15.46 15.07
N PHE A 103 -1.39 -15.70 15.98
CA PHE A 103 -1.72 -15.97 17.38
C PHE A 103 -2.42 -14.76 18.03
N PRO A 104 -3.38 -14.99 18.94
CA PRO A 104 -4.05 -13.91 19.68
C PRO A 104 -3.05 -12.94 20.31
N GLY A 105 -3.33 -11.64 20.22
CA GLY A 105 -2.45 -10.58 20.72
C GLY A 105 -1.33 -10.14 19.76
N THR A 106 -1.25 -10.73 18.56
CA THR A 106 -0.31 -10.29 17.51
C THR A 106 -0.91 -9.13 16.72
N ARG A 107 -0.29 -7.94 16.81
CA ARG A 107 -0.71 -6.76 16.02
C ARG A 107 -0.23 -6.89 14.57
N LYS A 108 -1.14 -7.01 13.62
CA LYS A 108 -0.84 -7.21 12.20
C LYS A 108 -0.61 -5.88 11.47
N HIS A 109 -0.08 -5.95 10.25
CA HIS A 109 0.00 -4.83 9.33
C HIS A 109 -0.24 -5.28 7.89
N LEU A 110 -0.85 -4.39 7.11
CA LEU A 110 -1.00 -4.51 5.68
C LEU A 110 0.19 -3.83 5.00
N ARG A 111 0.82 -4.49 4.03
CA ARG A 111 1.80 -3.91 3.11
C ARG A 111 1.37 -4.21 1.69
N VAL A 112 1.32 -3.18 0.85
CA VAL A 112 0.95 -3.31 -0.56
C VAL A 112 2.05 -2.69 -1.41
N SER A 113 2.61 -3.46 -2.34
CA SER A 113 3.54 -2.95 -3.35
C SER A 113 2.82 -2.84 -4.69
N PHE A 114 2.94 -1.70 -5.35
CA PHE A 114 2.18 -1.37 -6.56
C PHE A 114 2.95 -0.42 -7.47
N THR A 115 2.53 -0.35 -8.74
CA THR A 115 2.93 0.70 -9.69
C THR A 115 1.72 1.47 -10.17
N CYS A 116 1.97 2.64 -10.76
CA CYS A 116 0.94 3.44 -11.43
C CYS A 116 1.20 3.40 -12.94
N GLY A 117 0.31 2.75 -13.68
CA GLY A 117 0.46 2.54 -15.13
C GLY A 117 -0.81 2.91 -15.88
N LYS A 118 -0.72 3.01 -17.21
CA LYS A 118 -1.92 3.08 -18.07
C LYS A 118 -2.50 1.69 -18.24
#